data_AF-K1JER1-F1
#
_entry.id   AF-K1JER1-F1
#
_cell.length_a   1.000
_cell.length_b   1.000
_cell.length_c   1.000
_cell.angle_alpha   90.00
_cell.angle_beta   90.00
_cell.angle_gamma   90.00
#
_symmetry.space_group_name_H-M   'P 1'
#
loop_
_entity.id
_entity.type
_entity.pdbx_description
1 polymer ?
#
loop_
_entity_poly.entity_id
_entity_poly.type
_entity_poly.pdbx_seq_one_letter_code
_entity_poly.pdbx_strand_id
1 'polypeptide(L)'
;MIPEKKPGRRIQSGGCAIHCQDCSISQLCIPFTLNDNELDQLDSIIERKKPIQKGEELFKAGDELKSLYAIRSGTIKSYTITEQGDEQITAFHLAGDLVGFDAIHKQAHPSFAQALETAMVCEIPFDVLDDLSGKMPKLRQQIMRLMSNEIMGDQEMILLLSKKNAEERLAAFLHNLSVRFSERGFSAKEFRLSMTRGDIGNYLGLTVETISRLLGRFQKSGLISVKGKYITVLDHVALGVMAGATRPPCG
;
A
#
# COMPACT_ATOMS: atom_id res chain seq x y z
N MET A 1 -29.25 18.80 -43.07
CA MET A 1 -28.55 17.78 -42.28
C MET A 1 -28.11 18.43 -40.98
N ILE A 2 -28.87 18.18 -39.91
CA ILE A 2 -28.66 18.75 -38.57
C ILE A 2 -27.77 17.76 -37.82
N PRO A 3 -26.63 18.17 -37.22
CA PRO A 3 -25.79 17.25 -36.47
C PRO A 3 -26.40 16.96 -35.09
N GLU A 4 -26.50 15.67 -34.77
CA GLU A 4 -27.00 15.16 -33.50
C GLU A 4 -26.09 15.55 -32.33
N LYS A 5 -26.72 16.07 -31.28
CA LYS A 5 -26.10 16.57 -30.06
C LYS A 5 -25.89 15.39 -29.11
N LYS A 6 -24.64 15.06 -28.77
CA LYS A 6 -24.29 14.06 -27.75
C LYS A 6 -25.02 14.36 -26.42
N PRO A 7 -25.60 13.38 -25.72
CA PRO A 7 -26.30 13.63 -24.48
C PRO A 7 -25.30 13.95 -23.36
N GLY A 8 -25.48 15.09 -22.73
CA GLY A 8 -24.64 15.56 -21.62
C GLY A 8 -24.76 14.68 -20.39
N ARG A 9 -23.62 14.34 -19.78
CA ARG A 9 -23.52 13.71 -18.46
C ARG A 9 -24.24 14.57 -17.43
N ARG A 10 -25.24 13.99 -16.76
CA ARG A 10 -25.86 14.57 -15.56
C ARG A 10 -24.83 14.60 -14.44
N ILE A 11 -24.44 15.80 -14.03
CA ILE A 11 -23.70 16.03 -12.79
C ILE A 11 -24.70 15.79 -11.65
N GLN A 12 -24.57 14.67 -10.94
CA GLN A 12 -25.27 14.46 -9.68
C GLN A 12 -24.36 14.93 -8.54
N SER A 13 -24.85 15.95 -7.85
CA SER A 13 -24.26 16.58 -6.67
C SER A 13 -24.46 15.66 -5.45
N GLY A 14 -23.38 15.05 -4.95
CA GLY A 14 -23.43 14.24 -3.73
C GLY A 14 -22.12 13.51 -3.44
N GLY A 15 -21.12 14.22 -2.90
CA GLY A 15 -19.80 13.69 -2.58
C GLY A 15 -18.90 13.49 -3.81
N CYS A 16 -17.64 13.90 -3.73
CA CYS A 16 -16.67 13.73 -4.82
C CYS A 16 -16.26 12.24 -4.91
N ALA A 17 -17.15 11.39 -5.41
CA ALA A 17 -16.91 9.99 -5.65
C ALA A 17 -16.17 9.86 -6.99
N ILE A 18 -14.84 9.85 -6.94
CA ILE A 18 -14.03 9.63 -8.14
C ILE A 18 -14.14 8.16 -8.53
N HIS A 19 -14.58 7.91 -9.76
CA HIS A 19 -14.71 6.57 -10.35
C HIS A 19 -13.34 5.94 -10.60
N CYS A 20 -13.28 4.61 -10.73
CA CYS A 20 -12.04 3.89 -11.05
C CYS A 20 -11.45 4.31 -12.40
N GLN A 21 -12.30 4.73 -13.34
CA GLN A 21 -11.91 5.31 -14.64
C GLN A 21 -11.03 6.56 -14.48
N ASP A 22 -11.33 7.37 -13.48
CA ASP A 22 -10.65 8.63 -13.19
C ASP A 22 -9.63 8.47 -12.04
N CYS A 23 -9.34 7.23 -11.64
CA CYS A 23 -8.38 6.94 -10.58
C CYS A 23 -6.95 6.91 -11.14
N SER A 24 -6.11 7.84 -10.70
CA SER A 24 -4.70 7.94 -11.09
C SER A 24 -3.85 6.74 -10.67
N ILE A 25 -4.39 5.84 -9.83
CA ILE A 25 -3.69 4.66 -9.29
C ILE A 25 -4.28 3.36 -9.87
N SER A 26 -5.20 3.45 -10.83
CA SER A 26 -5.81 2.28 -11.49
C SER A 26 -4.77 1.32 -12.09
N GLN A 27 -3.61 1.85 -12.50
CA GLN A 27 -2.50 1.08 -13.07
C GLN A 27 -1.78 0.16 -12.07
N LEU A 28 -1.92 0.43 -10.77
CA LEU A 28 -1.29 -0.36 -9.69
C LEU A 28 -2.32 -1.15 -8.89
N CYS A 29 -3.61 -1.04 -9.24
CA CYS A 29 -4.73 -1.58 -8.48
C CYS A 29 -5.42 -2.74 -9.24
N ILE A 30 -6.59 -3.16 -8.75
CA ILE A 30 -7.42 -4.23 -9.35
C ILE A 30 -7.77 -3.99 -10.84
N PRO A 31 -8.14 -2.79 -11.30
CA PRO A 31 -8.62 -2.62 -12.68
C PRO A 31 -7.53 -2.62 -13.77
N PHE A 32 -6.24 -2.78 -13.43
CA PHE A 32 -5.12 -2.55 -14.35
C PHE A 32 -5.23 -3.27 -15.72
N THR A 33 -5.74 -4.50 -15.74
CA THR A 33 -5.80 -5.33 -16.95
C THR A 33 -7.19 -5.35 -17.61
N LEU A 34 -8.16 -4.63 -17.05
CA LEU A 34 -9.56 -4.70 -17.47
C LEU A 34 -9.83 -3.79 -18.68
N ASN A 35 -10.75 -4.22 -19.54
CA ASN A 35 -11.32 -3.35 -20.57
C ASN A 35 -12.40 -2.43 -19.98
N ASP A 36 -12.87 -1.44 -20.76
CA ASP A 36 -13.82 -0.43 -20.27
C ASP A 36 -15.12 -1.03 -19.68
N ASN A 37 -15.68 -2.07 -20.31
CA ASN A 37 -16.90 -2.73 -19.83
C ASN A 37 -16.66 -3.55 -18.55
N GLU A 38 -15.54 -4.28 -18.50
CA GLU A 38 -15.08 -5.00 -17.30
C GLU A 38 -14.85 -4.02 -16.13
N LEU A 39 -14.30 -2.84 -16.44
CA LEU A 39 -14.03 -1.81 -15.46
C LEU A 39 -15.32 -1.16 -14.94
N ASP A 40 -16.32 -0.91 -15.80
CA ASP A 40 -17.65 -0.45 -15.39
C ASP A 40 -18.34 -1.45 -14.45
N GLN A 41 -18.23 -2.75 -14.77
CA GLN A 41 -18.78 -3.81 -13.92
C GLN A 41 -18.11 -3.83 -12.54
N LEU A 42 -16.79 -3.75 -12.49
CA LEU A 42 -16.06 -3.66 -11.21
C LEU A 42 -16.41 -2.36 -10.46
N ASP A 43 -16.48 -1.22 -11.15
CA ASP A 43 -16.78 0.07 -10.53
C ASP A 43 -18.16 0.10 -9.86
N SER A 44 -19.11 -0.64 -10.42
CA SER A 44 -20.48 -0.75 -9.90
C SER A 44 -20.60 -1.47 -8.56
N ILE A 45 -19.63 -2.34 -8.23
CA ILE A 45 -19.63 -3.10 -6.97
C ILE A 45 -18.82 -2.42 -5.87
N ILE A 46 -18.03 -1.41 -6.22
CA ILE A 46 -17.14 -0.72 -5.27
C ILE A 46 -17.95 0.26 -4.41
N GLU A 47 -17.92 0.04 -3.11
CA GLU A 47 -18.47 0.94 -2.12
C GLU A 47 -17.44 2.02 -1.76
N ARG A 48 -17.81 3.28 -2.01
CA ARG A 48 -16.98 4.45 -1.68
C ARG A 48 -17.46 5.06 -0.37
N LYS A 49 -16.84 4.65 0.72
CA LYS A 49 -17.18 5.16 2.06
C LYS A 49 -16.52 6.51 2.34
N LYS A 50 -16.93 7.13 3.46
CA LYS A 50 -16.31 8.36 3.97
C LYS A 50 -14.82 8.13 4.26
N PRO A 51 -13.98 9.17 4.21
CA PRO A 51 -12.58 9.06 4.58
C PRO A 51 -12.41 8.53 6.00
N ILE A 52 -11.52 7.54 6.17
CA ILE A 52 -11.12 7.00 7.47
C ILE A 52 -10.11 7.97 8.10
N GLN A 53 -10.31 8.33 9.36
CA GLN A 53 -9.43 9.25 10.06
C GLN A 53 -8.20 8.54 10.61
N LYS A 54 -7.15 9.32 10.88
CA LYS A 54 -5.94 8.79 11.52
C LYS A 54 -6.28 8.10 12.83
N GLY A 55 -5.82 6.86 12.98
CA GLY A 55 -6.03 6.03 14.16
C GLY A 55 -7.30 5.18 14.12
N GLU A 56 -8.19 5.38 13.14
CA GLU A 56 -9.34 4.51 12.94
C GLU A 56 -8.92 3.20 12.25
N GLU A 57 -9.62 2.12 12.59
CA GLU A 57 -9.39 0.79 12.06
C GLU A 57 -10.38 0.49 10.92
N LEU A 58 -9.90 -0.17 9.86
CA LEU A 58 -10.74 -0.73 8.79
C LEU A 58 -11.46 -1.99 9.28
N PHE A 59 -10.73 -2.84 9.99
CA PHE A 59 -11.20 -4.07 10.59
C PHE A 59 -10.26 -4.50 11.73
N LYS A 60 -10.76 -5.39 12.59
CA LYS A 60 -10.02 -5.97 13.70
C LYS A 60 -9.72 -7.44 13.45
N ALA A 61 -8.70 -7.95 14.13
CA ALA A 61 -8.47 -9.39 14.16
C ALA A 61 -9.70 -10.10 14.76
N GLY A 62 -10.19 -11.13 14.08
CA GLY A 62 -11.40 -11.88 14.41
C GLY A 62 -12.67 -11.41 13.70
N ASP A 63 -12.67 -10.23 13.07
CA ASP A 63 -13.82 -9.79 12.28
C ASP A 63 -14.02 -10.70 11.05
N GLU A 64 -15.27 -10.93 10.69
CA GLU A 64 -15.65 -11.68 9.47
C GLU A 64 -15.18 -10.95 8.21
N LEU A 65 -14.70 -11.70 7.22
CA LEU A 65 -14.35 -11.14 5.92
C LEU A 65 -15.62 -10.74 5.15
N LYS A 66 -15.90 -9.44 5.09
CA LYS A 66 -16.99 -8.90 4.27
C LYS A 66 -16.49 -8.29 2.97
N SER A 67 -15.32 -7.66 3.01
CA SER A 67 -14.80 -6.89 1.90
C SER A 67 -13.28 -6.83 1.93
N LEU A 68 -12.69 -6.67 0.74
CA LEU A 68 -11.32 -6.25 0.59
C LEU A 68 -11.26 -4.72 0.45
N TYR A 69 -10.16 -4.12 0.88
CA TYR A 69 -10.01 -2.68 0.91
C TYR A 69 -8.87 -2.25 0.00
N ALA A 70 -9.19 -1.57 -1.10
CA ALA A 70 -8.20 -0.94 -1.96
C ALA A 70 -7.92 0.49 -1.47
N ILE A 71 -6.66 0.80 -1.20
CA ILE A 71 -6.27 2.11 -0.68
C ILE A 71 -6.28 3.11 -1.83
N ARG A 72 -7.14 4.11 -1.77
CA ARG A 72 -7.19 5.17 -2.76
C ARG A 72 -6.21 6.29 -2.45
N SER A 73 -6.07 6.66 -1.19
CA SER A 73 -5.10 7.66 -0.72
C SER A 73 -4.81 7.47 0.76
N GLY A 74 -3.65 7.93 1.21
CA GLY A 74 -3.20 7.79 2.60
C GLY A 74 -2.38 6.51 2.80
N THR A 75 -2.15 6.19 4.07
CA THR A 75 -1.30 5.06 4.49
C THR A 75 -2.02 4.28 5.57
N ILE A 76 -2.00 2.95 5.46
CA ILE A 76 -2.57 2.02 6.45
C ILE A 76 -1.44 1.11 6.95
N LYS A 77 -1.46 0.73 8.23
CA LYS A 77 -0.64 -0.36 8.76
C LYS A 77 -1.48 -1.60 8.99
N SER A 78 -0.91 -2.77 8.73
CA SER A 78 -1.42 -4.05 9.24
C SER A 78 -0.56 -4.51 10.41
N TYR A 79 -1.21 -5.03 11.46
CA TYR A 79 -0.52 -5.55 12.64
C TYR A 79 -1.28 -6.69 13.30
N THR A 80 -0.57 -7.45 14.12
CA THR A 80 -1.14 -8.45 15.04
C THR A 80 -0.79 -8.08 16.48
N ILE A 81 -1.44 -8.75 17.43
CA ILE A 81 -1.15 -8.59 18.85
C ILE A 81 -0.67 -9.96 19.36
N THR A 82 0.48 -9.99 20.03
CA THR A 82 1.02 -11.22 20.63
C THR A 82 0.21 -11.64 21.86
N GLU A 83 0.43 -12.86 22.36
CA GLU A 83 -0.19 -13.33 23.61
C GLU A 83 0.13 -12.44 24.82
N GLN A 84 1.25 -11.70 24.76
CA GLN A 84 1.69 -10.77 25.81
C GLN A 84 1.07 -9.37 25.66
N GLY A 85 0.31 -9.13 24.60
CA GLY A 85 -0.32 -7.84 24.32
C GLY A 85 0.53 -6.89 23.49
N ASP A 86 1.66 -7.33 22.95
CA ASP A 86 2.54 -6.49 22.15
C ASP A 86 2.05 -6.40 20.70
N GLU A 87 2.00 -5.18 20.16
CA GLU A 87 1.72 -4.96 18.75
C GLU A 87 2.92 -5.40 17.89
N GLN A 88 2.68 -6.12 16.80
CA GLN A 88 3.66 -6.39 15.76
C GLN A 88 3.10 -6.00 14.39
N ILE A 89 3.65 -4.94 13.81
CA ILE A 89 3.35 -4.48 12.46
C ILE A 89 3.92 -5.47 11.46
N THR A 90 3.07 -5.91 10.55
CA THR A 90 3.39 -6.87 9.48
C THR A 90 3.53 -6.21 8.13
N ALA A 91 2.86 -5.08 7.89
CA ALA A 91 2.94 -4.36 6.62
C ALA A 91 2.57 -2.87 6.73
N PHE A 92 3.11 -2.07 5.81
CA PHE A 92 2.63 -0.72 5.50
C PHE A 92 2.08 -0.67 4.09
N HIS A 93 0.83 -0.25 4.00
CA HIS A 93 0.05 -0.20 2.78
C HIS A 93 -0.09 1.25 2.30
N LEU A 94 0.22 1.47 1.03
CA LEU A 94 0.16 2.74 0.32
C LEU A 94 -0.99 2.72 -0.69
N ALA A 95 -1.28 3.88 -1.25
CA ALA A 95 -2.30 4.02 -2.29
C ALA A 95 -2.05 3.06 -3.47
N GLY A 96 -3.08 2.30 -3.87
CA GLY A 96 -3.03 1.24 -4.88
C GLY A 96 -2.96 -0.16 -4.31
N ASP A 97 -2.52 -0.30 -3.06
CA ASP A 97 -2.48 -1.60 -2.39
C ASP A 97 -3.87 -2.08 -2.02
N LEU A 98 -3.97 -3.39 -1.82
CA LEU A 98 -5.13 -4.08 -1.30
C LEU A 98 -4.83 -4.64 0.08
N VAL A 99 -5.81 -4.54 0.96
CA VAL A 99 -5.73 -5.02 2.33
C VAL A 99 -6.87 -6.01 2.59
N GLY A 100 -6.55 -7.13 3.24
CA GLY A 100 -7.51 -8.16 3.66
C GLY A 100 -7.38 -9.51 2.95
N PHE A 101 -6.34 -9.72 2.14
CA PHE A 101 -6.11 -11.02 1.47
C PHE A 101 -5.87 -12.17 2.47
N ASP A 102 -5.21 -11.88 3.58
CA ASP A 102 -4.95 -12.80 4.69
C ASP A 102 -6.22 -13.39 5.33
N ALA A 103 -7.37 -12.73 5.15
CA ALA A 103 -8.66 -13.16 5.67
C ALA A 103 -9.36 -14.23 4.81
N ILE A 104 -8.99 -14.36 3.54
CA ILE A 104 -9.72 -15.21 2.56
C ILE A 104 -9.74 -16.67 2.98
N HIS A 105 -8.64 -17.19 3.52
CA HIS A 105 -8.54 -18.61 3.85
C HIS A 105 -9.54 -19.05 4.93
N LYS A 106 -9.76 -18.22 5.95
CA LYS A 106 -10.64 -18.53 7.09
C LYS A 106 -11.96 -17.74 7.09
N GLN A 107 -12.19 -16.89 6.09
CA GLN A 107 -13.30 -15.94 6.04
C GLN A 107 -13.35 -15.04 7.28
N ALA A 108 -12.18 -14.75 7.87
CA ALA A 108 -12.02 -13.92 9.06
C ALA A 108 -10.64 -13.27 9.05
N HIS A 109 -10.58 -11.99 9.42
CA HIS A 109 -9.35 -11.21 9.47
C HIS A 109 -8.43 -11.72 10.58
N PRO A 110 -7.21 -12.21 10.28
CA PRO A 110 -6.26 -12.62 11.32
C PRO A 110 -5.48 -11.43 11.90
N SER A 111 -5.51 -10.28 11.23
CA SER A 111 -4.78 -9.07 11.58
C SER A 111 -5.72 -7.86 11.75
N PHE A 112 -5.18 -6.78 12.30
CA PHE A 112 -5.80 -5.47 12.35
C PHE A 112 -5.31 -4.63 11.16
N ALA A 113 -6.14 -3.71 10.68
CA ALA A 113 -5.72 -2.69 9.72
C ALA A 113 -6.12 -1.29 10.19
N GLN A 114 -5.15 -0.39 10.38
CA GLN A 114 -5.37 0.94 10.95
C GLN A 114 -4.78 2.06 10.08
N ALA A 115 -5.52 3.15 9.92
CA ALA A 115 -5.08 4.32 9.17
C ALA A 115 -4.01 5.13 9.95
N LEU A 116 -2.86 5.40 9.30
CA LEU A 116 -1.76 6.21 9.87
C LEU A 116 -1.89 7.72 9.59
N GLU A 117 -2.77 8.06 8.65
CA GLU A 117 -3.21 9.40 8.29
C GLU A 117 -4.63 9.32 7.73
N THR A 118 -5.29 10.45 7.50
CA THR A 118 -6.60 10.44 6.84
C THR A 118 -6.49 9.73 5.49
N ALA A 119 -7.23 8.64 5.33
CA ALA A 119 -7.15 7.77 4.17
C ALA A 119 -8.50 7.69 3.46
N MET A 120 -8.48 7.44 2.16
CA MET A 120 -9.66 7.08 1.38
C MET A 120 -9.48 5.63 0.95
N VAL A 121 -10.52 4.82 1.13
CA VAL A 121 -10.52 3.40 0.78
C VAL A 121 -11.72 3.10 -0.09
N CYS A 122 -11.50 2.22 -1.07
CA CYS A 122 -12.54 1.59 -1.85
C CYS A 122 -12.83 0.23 -1.19
N GLU A 123 -14.05 0.04 -0.72
CA GLU A 123 -14.49 -1.22 -0.13
C GLU A 123 -15.10 -2.10 -1.23
N ILE A 124 -14.65 -3.34 -1.30
CA ILE A 124 -14.94 -4.24 -2.39
C ILE A 124 -15.53 -5.52 -1.78
N PRO A 125 -16.86 -5.70 -1.83
CA PRO A 125 -17.52 -6.87 -1.26
C PRO A 125 -16.91 -8.17 -1.79
N PHE A 126 -16.42 -9.02 -0.89
CA PHE A 126 -15.61 -10.17 -1.28
C PHE A 126 -16.42 -11.18 -2.10
N ASP A 127 -17.63 -11.52 -1.66
CA ASP A 127 -18.50 -12.48 -2.37
C ASP A 127 -18.83 -12.01 -3.79
N VAL A 128 -19.05 -10.71 -3.97
CA VAL A 128 -19.36 -10.12 -5.28
C VAL A 128 -18.11 -10.08 -6.15
N LEU A 129 -16.95 -9.78 -5.57
CA LEU A 129 -15.67 -9.81 -6.26
C LEU A 129 -15.31 -11.24 -6.72
N ASP A 130 -15.57 -12.25 -5.88
CA ASP A 130 -15.31 -13.66 -6.18
C ASP A 130 -16.18 -14.14 -7.36
N ASP A 131 -17.49 -13.90 -7.31
CA ASP A 131 -18.42 -14.21 -8.40
C ASP A 131 -18.03 -13.47 -9.70
N LEU A 132 -17.65 -12.20 -9.61
CA LEU A 132 -17.20 -11.41 -10.76
C LEU A 132 -15.89 -11.97 -11.33
N SER A 133 -14.96 -12.41 -10.48
CA SER A 133 -13.69 -13.02 -10.90
C SER A 133 -13.90 -14.35 -11.64
N GLY A 134 -14.97 -15.09 -11.31
CA GLY A 134 -15.40 -16.28 -12.03
C GLY A 134 -15.81 -15.97 -13.47
N LYS A 135 -16.40 -14.79 -13.69
CA LYS A 135 -16.90 -14.31 -14.99
C LYS A 135 -15.85 -13.55 -15.81
N MET A 136 -14.84 -12.99 -15.15
CA MET A 136 -13.83 -12.11 -15.76
C MET A 136 -12.41 -12.69 -15.59
N PRO A 137 -11.89 -13.45 -16.57
CA PRO A 137 -10.59 -14.12 -16.46
C PRO A 137 -9.42 -13.16 -16.18
N LYS A 138 -9.45 -11.95 -16.73
CA LYS A 138 -8.40 -10.93 -16.52
C LYS A 138 -8.41 -10.39 -15.09
N LEU A 139 -9.60 -10.20 -14.51
CA LEU A 139 -9.77 -9.81 -13.11
C LEU A 139 -9.18 -10.88 -12.19
N ARG A 140 -9.56 -12.15 -12.41
CA ARG A 140 -8.99 -13.28 -11.65
C ARG A 140 -7.47 -13.33 -11.75
N GLN A 141 -6.91 -13.19 -12.96
CA GLN A 141 -5.45 -13.14 -13.13
C GLN A 141 -4.82 -11.99 -12.37
N GLN A 142 -5.46 -10.82 -12.33
CA GLN A 142 -4.96 -9.67 -11.60
C GLN A 142 -5.01 -9.88 -10.08
N ILE A 143 -6.09 -10.46 -9.55
CA ILE A 143 -6.19 -10.85 -8.13
C ILE A 143 -5.05 -11.81 -7.76
N MET A 144 -4.81 -12.84 -8.58
CA MET A 144 -3.71 -13.80 -8.35
C MET A 144 -2.34 -13.13 -8.37
N ARG A 145 -2.11 -12.14 -9.26
CA ARG A 145 -0.87 -11.36 -9.29
C ARG A 145 -0.70 -10.52 -8.03
N LEU A 146 -1.76 -9.90 -7.55
CA LEU A 146 -1.74 -9.09 -6.33
C LEU A 146 -1.38 -9.95 -5.11
N MET A 147 -2.02 -11.12 -4.95
CA MET A 147 -1.66 -12.08 -3.89
C MET A 147 -0.22 -12.57 -4.04
N SER A 148 0.23 -12.88 -5.27
CA SER A 148 1.61 -13.30 -5.51
C SER A 148 2.62 -12.22 -5.14
N ASN A 149 2.31 -10.95 -5.39
CA ASN A 149 3.17 -9.82 -5.03
C ASN A 149 3.24 -9.64 -3.50
N GLU A 150 2.14 -9.86 -2.78
CA GLU A 150 2.12 -9.82 -1.32
C GLU A 150 3.01 -10.92 -0.72
N ILE A 151 2.90 -12.17 -1.22
CA ILE A 151 3.76 -13.29 -0.82
C ILE A 151 5.25 -12.96 -1.07
N MET A 152 5.56 -12.37 -2.23
CA MET A 152 6.93 -11.96 -2.55
C MET A 152 7.44 -10.90 -1.56
N GLY A 153 6.61 -9.90 -1.23
CA GLY A 153 6.94 -8.87 -0.24
C GLY A 153 7.20 -9.46 1.16
N ASP A 154 6.38 -10.43 1.59
CA ASP A 154 6.58 -11.12 2.87
C ASP A 154 7.90 -11.92 2.89
N GLN A 155 8.25 -12.58 1.79
CA GLN A 155 9.52 -13.29 1.66
C GLN A 155 10.72 -12.34 1.71
N GLU A 156 10.64 -11.18 1.06
CA GLU A 156 11.65 -10.12 1.15
C GLU A 156 11.79 -9.61 2.59
N MET A 157 10.67 -9.46 3.31
CA MET A 157 10.66 -9.04 4.71
C MET A 157 11.33 -10.09 5.62
N ILE A 158 11.05 -11.38 5.43
CA ILE A 158 11.71 -12.47 6.15
C ILE A 158 13.23 -12.42 5.93
N LEU A 159 13.67 -12.23 4.68
CA LEU A 159 15.09 -12.11 4.35
C LEU A 159 15.72 -10.89 5.02
N LEU A 160 15.04 -9.74 4.98
CA LEU A 160 15.47 -8.50 5.61
C LEU A 160 15.66 -8.69 7.12
N LEU A 161 14.69 -9.30 7.81
CA LEU A 161 14.78 -9.55 9.24
C LEU A 161 15.83 -10.62 9.61
N SER A 162 16.10 -11.57 8.72
CA SER A 162 16.99 -12.70 9.01
C SER A 162 18.46 -12.44 8.68
N LYS A 163 18.74 -11.63 7.66
CA LYS A 163 20.10 -11.48 7.10
C LYS A 163 20.67 -10.07 7.16
N LYS A 164 19.82 -9.04 7.22
CA LYS A 164 20.30 -7.66 7.23
C LYS A 164 20.53 -7.16 8.65
N ASN A 165 21.59 -6.37 8.81
CA ASN A 165 21.84 -5.62 10.04
C ASN A 165 20.95 -4.37 10.13
N ALA A 166 20.93 -3.68 11.27
CA ALA A 166 20.04 -2.55 11.50
C ALA A 166 20.17 -1.41 10.47
N GLU A 167 21.39 -1.14 10.02
CA GLU A 167 21.69 -0.10 9.02
C GLU A 167 21.13 -0.48 7.65
N GLU A 168 21.39 -1.71 7.21
CA GLU A 168 20.88 -2.27 5.95
C GLU A 168 19.34 -2.37 5.95
N ARG A 169 18.72 -2.73 7.08
CA ARG A 169 17.25 -2.80 7.21
C ARG A 169 16.60 -1.44 6.99
N LEU A 170 17.13 -0.40 7.64
CA LEU A 170 16.60 0.95 7.47
C LEU A 170 16.84 1.47 6.05
N ALA A 171 18.02 1.20 5.47
CA ALA A 171 18.31 1.56 4.09
C ALA A 171 17.35 0.88 3.11
N ALA A 172 17.11 -0.43 3.28
CA ALA A 172 16.17 -1.21 2.47
C ALA A 172 14.74 -0.68 2.60
N PHE A 173 14.30 -0.35 3.81
CA PHE A 173 12.99 0.26 4.06
C PHE A 173 12.82 1.59 3.32
N LEU A 174 13.78 2.50 3.44
CA LEU A 174 13.73 3.80 2.76
C LEU A 174 13.80 3.66 1.23
N HIS A 175 14.63 2.73 0.74
CA HIS A 175 14.74 2.44 -0.68
C HIS A 175 13.42 1.88 -1.24
N ASN A 176 12.82 0.90 -0.57
CA ASN A 176 11.53 0.32 -0.96
C ASN A 176 10.43 1.39 -1.00
N LEU A 177 10.32 2.25 0.02
CA LEU A 177 9.37 3.37 0.00
C LEU A 177 9.61 4.32 -1.18
N SER A 178 10.87 4.68 -1.45
CA SER A 178 11.25 5.54 -2.58
C SER A 178 10.77 4.97 -3.91
N VAL A 179 11.02 3.67 -4.15
CA VAL A 179 10.57 2.96 -5.36
C VAL A 179 9.05 2.95 -5.46
N ARG A 180 8.36 2.55 -4.38
CA ARG A 180 6.90 2.46 -4.35
C ARG A 180 6.21 3.81 -4.55
N PHE A 181 6.75 4.90 -4.01
CA PHE A 181 6.26 6.25 -4.28
C PHE A 181 6.47 6.65 -5.74
N SER A 182 7.62 6.30 -6.32
CA SER A 182 7.91 6.57 -7.74
C SER A 182 6.92 5.87 -8.67
N GLU A 183 6.59 4.60 -8.41
CA GLU A 183 5.61 3.84 -9.19
C GLU A 183 4.22 4.50 -9.15
N ARG A 184 3.89 5.16 -8.04
CA ARG A 184 2.64 5.88 -7.82
C ARG A 184 2.65 7.32 -8.37
N GLY A 185 3.67 7.68 -9.15
CA GLY A 185 3.81 8.99 -9.78
C GLY A 185 4.29 10.11 -8.83
N PHE A 186 4.74 9.77 -7.62
CA PHE A 186 5.35 10.73 -6.70
C PHE A 186 6.86 10.84 -6.92
N SER A 187 7.48 11.83 -6.28
CA SER A 187 8.92 11.99 -6.30
C SER A 187 9.61 10.80 -5.64
N ALA A 188 10.43 10.07 -6.40
CA ALA A 188 11.34 9.08 -5.82
C ALA A 188 12.30 9.74 -4.81
N LYS A 189 12.67 11.01 -5.08
CA LYS A 189 13.69 11.75 -4.35
C LYS A 189 13.21 12.24 -2.99
N GLU A 190 11.95 12.62 -2.85
CA GLU A 190 11.44 13.18 -1.60
C GLU A 190 10.05 12.65 -1.27
N PHE A 191 9.91 12.09 -0.07
CA PHE A 191 8.66 11.55 0.42
C PHE A 191 8.50 11.75 1.92
N ARG A 192 7.24 11.72 2.37
CA ARG A 192 6.87 11.87 3.78
C ARG A 192 6.68 10.49 4.42
N LEU A 193 7.24 10.29 5.60
CA LEU A 193 6.97 9.12 6.42
C LEU A 193 5.68 9.36 7.23
N SER A 194 4.57 8.75 6.80
CA SER A 194 3.29 8.84 7.51
C SER A 194 3.35 8.10 8.86
N MET A 195 4.01 6.94 8.87
CA MET A 195 4.32 6.15 10.06
C MET A 195 5.28 6.89 11.02
N THR A 196 5.18 6.57 12.31
CA THR A 196 6.07 7.09 13.34
C THR A 196 7.40 6.34 13.37
N ARG A 197 8.41 6.88 14.08
CA ARG A 197 9.67 6.15 14.32
C ARG A 197 9.45 4.88 15.14
N GLY A 198 8.41 4.87 16.01
CA GLY A 198 7.97 3.69 16.74
C GLY A 198 7.44 2.62 15.81
N ASP A 199 6.53 2.98 14.91
CA ASP A 199 5.98 2.05 13.91
C ASP A 199 7.09 1.46 13.01
N ILE A 200 8.02 2.29 12.52
CA ILE A 200 9.15 1.82 11.71
C ILE A 200 10.05 0.88 12.53
N GLY A 201 10.32 1.23 13.79
CA GLY A 201 11.10 0.39 14.69
C GLY A 201 10.43 -0.96 14.92
N ASN A 202 9.14 -0.96 15.21
CA ASN A 202 8.34 -2.16 15.39
C ASN A 202 8.35 -3.07 14.15
N TYR A 203 8.13 -2.48 12.96
CA TYR A 203 8.18 -3.19 11.69
C TYR A 203 9.56 -3.82 11.43
N LEU A 204 10.66 -3.08 11.65
CA LEU A 204 12.02 -3.54 11.33
C LEU A 204 12.72 -4.34 12.45
N GLY A 205 12.06 -4.49 13.61
CA GLY A 205 12.67 -5.07 14.81
C GLY A 205 13.81 -4.21 15.38
N LEU A 206 13.65 -2.88 15.36
CA LEU A 206 14.65 -1.89 15.80
C LEU A 206 14.06 -0.95 16.85
N THR A 207 14.90 -0.46 17.76
CA THR A 207 14.46 0.55 18.73
C THR A 207 14.34 1.94 18.08
N VAL A 208 13.44 2.79 18.61
CA VAL A 208 13.28 4.19 18.17
C VAL A 208 14.60 4.96 18.23
N GLU A 209 15.40 4.70 19.26
CA GLU A 209 16.75 5.27 19.42
C GLU A 209 17.67 4.83 18.27
N THR A 210 17.67 3.54 17.92
CA THR A 210 18.48 3.00 16.83
C THR A 210 18.08 3.62 15.49
N ILE A 211 16.78 3.72 15.21
CA ILE A 211 16.27 4.40 14.00
C ILE A 211 16.76 5.85 13.95
N SER A 212 16.62 6.59 15.03
CA SER A 212 17.02 8.00 15.11
C SER A 212 18.52 8.18 14.90
N ARG A 213 19.34 7.31 15.50
CA ARG A 213 20.80 7.31 15.34
C ARG A 213 21.22 7.00 13.91
N LEU A 214 20.59 6.01 13.26
CA LEU A 214 20.91 5.62 11.88
C LEU A 214 20.52 6.71 10.88
N LEU A 215 19.35 7.34 11.03
CA LEU A 215 18.95 8.48 10.20
C LEU A 215 19.95 9.64 10.33
N GLY A 216 20.38 9.96 11.55
CA GLY A 216 21.40 10.97 11.78
C GLY A 216 22.74 10.61 11.11
N ARG A 217 23.11 9.33 11.08
CA ARG A 217 24.31 8.85 10.38
C ARG A 217 24.16 9.00 8.87
N PHE A 218 23.05 8.54 8.29
CA PHE A 218 22.76 8.68 6.85
C PHE A 218 22.73 10.15 6.41
N GLN A 219 22.26 11.04 7.28
CA GLN A 219 22.30 12.47 7.02
C GLN A 219 23.72 13.03 7.06
N LYS A 220 24.54 12.64 8.04
CA LYS A 220 25.95 13.06 8.14
C LYS A 220 26.80 12.55 6.97
N SER A 221 26.50 11.36 6.44
CA SER A 221 27.18 10.79 5.28
C SER A 221 26.67 11.33 3.94
N GLY A 222 25.69 12.24 3.93
CA GLY A 222 25.12 12.80 2.71
C GLY A 222 24.26 11.81 1.91
N LEU A 223 23.85 10.69 2.51
CA LEU A 223 23.00 9.68 1.86
C LEU A 223 21.55 10.17 1.72
N ILE A 224 21.05 10.82 2.79
CA ILE A 224 19.70 11.38 2.85
C ILE A 224 19.72 12.77 3.52
N SER A 225 18.63 13.52 3.36
CA SER A 225 18.30 14.67 4.19
C SER A 225 17.02 14.38 4.98
N VAL A 226 16.97 14.77 6.24
CA VAL A 226 15.78 14.58 7.09
C VAL A 226 15.28 15.94 7.55
N LYS A 227 14.03 16.27 7.23
CA LYS A 227 13.32 17.47 7.69
C LYS A 227 11.99 17.07 8.33
N GLY A 228 12.02 16.85 9.65
CA GLY A 228 10.87 16.33 10.39
C GLY A 228 10.46 14.94 9.90
N LYS A 229 9.30 14.85 9.23
CA LYS A 229 8.80 13.61 8.60
C LYS A 229 9.18 13.45 7.12
N TYR A 230 9.78 14.47 6.51
CA TYR A 230 10.22 14.41 5.12
C TYR A 230 11.62 13.81 5.05
N ILE A 231 11.78 12.84 4.15
CA ILE A 231 13.06 12.24 3.78
C ILE A 231 13.33 12.61 2.33
N THR A 232 14.50 13.19 2.10
CA THR A 232 15.03 13.41 0.75
C THR A 232 16.18 12.44 0.54
N VAL A 233 16.09 11.54 -0.44
CA VAL A 233 17.21 10.68 -0.84
C VAL A 233 18.17 11.51 -1.69
N LEU A 234 19.41 11.64 -1.24
CA LEU A 234 20.44 12.43 -1.92
C LEU A 234 21.26 11.56 -2.87
N ASP A 235 21.51 10.31 -2.48
CA ASP A 235 22.21 9.31 -3.30
C ASP A 235 21.41 8.00 -3.33
N HIS A 236 20.63 7.82 -4.41
CA HIS A 236 19.82 6.62 -4.63
C HIS A 236 20.66 5.37 -4.89
N VAL A 237 21.86 5.52 -5.47
CA VAL A 237 22.72 4.39 -5.83
C VAL A 237 23.34 3.84 -4.56
N ALA A 238 23.95 4.69 -3.74
CA ALA A 238 24.51 4.27 -2.46
C ALA A 238 23.44 3.68 -1.53
N LEU A 239 22.24 4.28 -1.51
CA LEU A 239 21.13 3.76 -0.69
C LEU A 239 20.66 2.39 -1.20
N GLY A 240 20.56 2.20 -2.51
CA GLY A 240 20.20 0.92 -3.14
C GLY A 240 21.24 -0.17 -2.87
N VAL A 241 22.53 0.15 -2.96
CA VAL A 241 23.63 -0.79 -2.63
C VAL A 241 23.55 -1.22 -1.17
N MET A 242 23.35 -0.27 -0.24
CA MET A 242 23.19 -0.58 1.18
C MET A 242 21.90 -1.36 1.48
N ALA A 243 20.83 -1.08 0.75
CA ALA A 243 19.59 -1.85 0.78
C ALA A 243 19.80 -3.29 0.28
N GLY A 244 20.91 -3.60 -0.40
CA GLY A 244 21.14 -4.87 -1.07
C GLY A 244 20.24 -5.08 -2.28
N ALA A 245 19.75 -3.99 -2.89
CA ALA A 245 19.19 -4.05 -4.23
C ALA A 245 20.33 -4.42 -5.16
N THR A 246 20.29 -5.64 -5.70
CA THR A 246 21.26 -6.11 -6.69
C THR A 246 21.34 -5.07 -7.81
N ARG A 247 22.57 -4.68 -8.19
CA ARG A 247 22.80 -4.02 -9.48
C ARG A 247 22.02 -4.82 -10.54
N PRO A 248 21.27 -4.17 -11.46
CA PRO A 248 20.78 -4.91 -12.62
C PRO A 248 22.00 -5.60 -13.25
N PRO A 249 21.88 -6.87 -13.71
CA PRO A 249 22.97 -7.48 -14.44
C PRO A 249 23.34 -6.54 -15.58
N CYS A 250 24.58 -6.06 -15.58
CA CYS A 250 25.11 -5.34 -16.73
C CYS A 250 24.99 -6.31 -17.91
N GLY A 251 24.04 -6.02 -18.81
CA GLY A 251 24.03 -6.53 -20.17
C GLY A 251 24.85 -5.61 -21.06
#